data_AF-A0A812SS85-F1
#
_entry.id   AF-A0A812SS85-F1
#
_cell.length_a   1.000
_cell.length_b   1.000
_cell.length_c   1.000
_cell.angle_alpha   90.00
_cell.angle_beta   90.00
_cell.angle_gamma   90.00
#
_symmetry.space_group_name_H-M   'P 1'
#
loop_
_entity.id
_entity.type
_entity.pdbx_description
1 polymer ?
#
loop_
_entity_poly.entity_id
_entity_poly.type
_entity_poly.pdbx_seq_one_letter_code
_entity_poly.pdbx_strand_id
1 'polypeptide(L)'
;MDADNIHFAQAKEASEQMVLRELHEHVFSSPTQLMTHFLDVSHDVTKTNLDIDNLKGIFKNKAWSDLPAIMKLKGNPSFDYKTQYFIQEQSNGNYTIIKHVYLTKQRFAIQAVLALSKKRLVASSAMGATSTEDDQDAGWDFILEHGERDRSQLKQLRWIHKNINRDGSPIRGWSEKLVQKALDPLTNDNCLAKLITRYDLTVQDLHPTFVENIFQDAVGFLLDHSLWLMGQLRVIIDKSYANLEVASPKDKATFDKRDISNELDFKHLMKNKKTAIMWEQWAGCIQRGHPQSLVLQRLTPKVTVKRAPGPGAIRRVEWKQIGTKLLKDRNVVLQTDSANSYKLVIPGVIHDRVVHCRKRVKQNGKYTWMHPKYVSIVKHTLPKSKKILSVKSGTQVIDRCWRFLKDHIQINQHSKAGSRLLRAKLRAAQYEYWYRNTDLWLKCRELCADHMKLFM
;
A
#
# COMPACT_ATOMS: atom_id res chain seq x y z
N MET A 1 26.61 21.62 -14.45
CA MET A 1 26.54 22.54 -15.60
C MET A 1 26.73 21.62 -16.78
N ASP A 2 25.71 21.18 -17.51
CA ASP A 2 24.46 21.84 -17.90
C ASP A 2 23.24 20.89 -17.75
N ALA A 3 22.05 21.48 -17.62
CA ALA A 3 20.79 20.75 -17.56
C ALA A 3 20.15 20.82 -18.96
N ASP A 4 20.26 19.73 -19.71
CA ASP A 4 19.65 19.61 -21.03
C ASP A 4 18.13 19.44 -20.88
N ASN A 5 17.40 20.44 -21.39
CA ASN A 5 15.97 20.37 -21.64
C ASN A 5 15.73 19.49 -22.87
N ILE A 6 15.04 18.36 -22.71
CA ILE A 6 14.62 17.51 -23.83
C ILE A 6 13.14 17.78 -24.10
N HIS A 7 12.84 18.41 -25.24
CA HIS A 7 11.50 18.52 -25.80
C HIS A 7 11.09 17.19 -26.44
N PHE A 8 9.87 16.72 -26.19
CA PHE A 8 9.28 15.56 -26.84
C PHE A 8 8.14 15.99 -27.77
N ALA A 9 8.17 15.51 -29.01
CA ALA A 9 7.15 15.72 -30.01
C ALA A 9 6.61 14.36 -30.52
N GLN A 10 5.28 14.37 -30.78
CA GLN A 10 4.47 13.45 -31.58
C GLN A 10 3.98 12.12 -30.96
N ALA A 11 2.65 12.05 -30.70
CA ALA A 11 1.71 11.13 -31.38
C ALA A 11 0.25 11.56 -31.06
N LYS A 12 -0.72 10.95 -31.75
CA LYS A 12 -1.95 11.54 -32.33
C LYS A 12 -3.25 11.15 -31.58
N GLU A 13 -4.04 12.19 -31.27
CA GLU A 13 -5.52 12.37 -31.26
C GLU A 13 -6.51 11.18 -31.13
N ALA A 14 -7.39 11.20 -30.10
CA ALA A 14 -8.86 11.26 -30.22
C ALA A 14 -9.61 11.29 -28.85
N SER A 15 -10.49 12.30 -28.69
CA SER A 15 -11.83 12.46 -28.02
C SER A 15 -12.19 11.71 -26.71
N GLU A 16 -13.04 12.16 -25.77
CA GLU A 16 -13.93 13.32 -25.53
C GLU A 16 -14.38 13.28 -24.04
N GLN A 17 -15.03 14.34 -23.55
CA GLN A 17 -15.38 14.69 -22.16
C GLN A 17 -16.16 13.62 -21.34
N MET A 18 -15.97 13.60 -20.00
CA MET A 18 -17.06 13.38 -19.02
C MET A 18 -16.68 13.65 -17.54
N VAL A 19 -17.40 14.62 -16.95
CA VAL A 19 -18.02 14.66 -15.60
C VAL A 19 -17.16 14.44 -14.35
N LEU A 20 -16.82 15.55 -13.68
CA LEU A 20 -16.47 15.62 -12.25
C LEU A 20 -17.64 16.27 -11.46
N ARG A 21 -18.68 15.49 -11.19
CA ARG A 21 -19.66 15.77 -10.14
C ARG A 21 -20.18 14.45 -9.60
N GLU A 22 -19.64 14.06 -8.45
CA GLU A 22 -20.29 13.34 -7.35
C GLU A 22 -19.20 12.65 -6.52
N LEU A 23 -19.13 13.00 -5.24
CA LEU A 23 -18.74 12.12 -4.14
C LEU A 23 -18.87 12.92 -2.84
N HIS A 24 -20.13 13.08 -2.44
CA HIS A 24 -20.50 13.44 -1.08
C HIS A 24 -20.92 12.16 -0.35
N GLU A 25 -20.47 12.07 0.91
CA GLU A 25 -21.00 11.25 2.02
C GLU A 25 -20.61 9.77 2.11
N HIS A 26 -19.69 9.44 3.05
CA HIS A 26 -19.97 8.74 4.32
C HIS A 26 -18.65 8.51 5.09
N VAL A 27 -18.64 8.80 6.40
CA VAL A 27 -17.44 8.90 7.27
C VAL A 27 -17.45 7.80 8.35
N PHE A 28 -16.31 7.12 8.53
CA PHE A 28 -15.87 6.59 9.83
C PHE A 28 -14.36 6.75 10.00
N SER A 29 -13.96 7.42 11.08
CA SER A 29 -12.61 7.88 11.40
C SER A 29 -11.73 6.82 12.07
N SER A 30 -10.44 6.76 11.72
CA SER A 30 -9.37 6.28 12.61
C SER A 30 -8.03 6.97 12.30
N PRO A 31 -7.23 7.33 13.32
CA PRO A 31 -6.07 8.21 13.20
C PRO A 31 -4.76 7.45 12.95
N THR A 32 -3.72 8.19 12.59
CA THR A 32 -2.28 7.81 12.45
C THR A 32 -1.75 7.39 11.08
N GLN A 33 -2.22 8.02 10.00
CA GLN A 33 -1.39 8.11 8.81
C GLN A 33 -1.06 9.55 8.48
N LEU A 34 0.22 9.88 8.62
CA LEU A 34 0.84 11.05 8.03
C LEU A 34 0.80 10.84 6.52
N MET A 35 -0.09 11.54 5.81
CA MET A 35 0.09 11.75 4.38
C MET A 35 1.44 12.43 4.20
N THR A 36 2.40 11.73 3.61
CA THR A 36 3.74 12.27 3.36
C THR A 36 3.87 12.88 1.96
N HIS A 37 2.98 12.49 1.04
CA HIS A 37 2.98 12.97 -0.34
C HIS A 37 1.56 13.23 -0.84
N PHE A 38 1.40 14.17 -1.76
CA PHE A 38 0.20 14.32 -2.56
C PHE A 38 0.53 14.68 -4.00
N LEU A 39 -0.33 14.25 -4.90
CA LEU A 39 -0.28 14.57 -6.32
C LEU A 39 -1.48 15.47 -6.64
N ASP A 40 -1.22 16.63 -7.21
CA ASP A 40 -2.25 17.56 -7.68
C ASP A 40 -2.05 17.78 -9.18
N VAL A 41 -3.08 17.46 -9.96
CA VAL A 41 -3.01 17.38 -11.42
C VAL A 41 -3.97 18.40 -12.00
N SER A 42 -3.41 19.41 -12.65
CA SER A 42 -4.14 20.38 -13.44
C SER A 42 -4.02 20.01 -14.91
N HIS A 43 -5.11 19.52 -15.49
CA HIS A 43 -5.17 19.19 -16.92
C HIS A 43 -5.75 20.37 -17.71
N ASP A 44 -5.32 20.49 -18.96
CA ASP A 44 -5.83 21.45 -19.96
C ASP A 44 -5.62 22.92 -19.57
N VAL A 45 -4.43 23.22 -19.04
CA VAL A 45 -4.03 24.57 -18.65
C VAL A 45 -3.61 25.37 -19.87
N THR A 46 -4.33 26.43 -20.19
CA THR A 46 -4.02 27.27 -21.36
C THR A 46 -2.63 27.93 -21.25
N LYS A 47 -1.96 28.15 -22.39
CA LYS A 47 -0.66 28.86 -22.43
C LYS A 47 -0.72 30.25 -21.81
N THR A 48 -1.86 30.93 -21.92
CA THR A 48 -2.10 32.24 -21.32
C THR A 48 -2.05 32.22 -19.80
N ASN A 49 -2.35 31.08 -19.17
CA ASN A 49 -2.32 30.92 -17.73
C ASN A 49 -0.95 30.47 -17.21
N LEU A 50 -0.01 30.13 -18.11
CA LEU A 50 1.28 29.55 -17.77
C LEU A 50 2.37 29.97 -18.76
N ASP A 51 3.08 31.05 -18.44
CA ASP A 51 4.26 31.49 -19.19
C ASP A 51 5.52 30.71 -18.74
N ILE A 52 5.95 29.76 -19.57
CA ILE A 52 7.10 28.87 -19.30
C ILE A 52 8.42 29.65 -19.18
N ASP A 53 8.60 30.73 -19.96
CA ASP A 53 9.85 31.48 -19.93
C ASP A 53 9.94 32.34 -18.67
N ASN A 54 8.82 32.90 -18.23
CA ASN A 54 8.75 33.54 -16.92
C ASN A 54 8.99 32.54 -15.77
N LEU A 55 8.45 31.31 -15.87
CA LEU A 55 8.69 30.27 -14.86
C LEU A 55 10.17 29.91 -14.70
N LYS A 56 10.95 29.88 -15.78
CA LYS A 56 12.40 29.65 -15.69
C LYS A 56 13.07 30.73 -14.85
N GLY A 57 12.68 32.00 -15.02
CA GLY A 57 13.14 33.12 -14.21
C GLY A 57 12.78 32.95 -12.73
N ILE A 58 11.51 32.63 -12.46
CA ILE A 58 10.99 32.40 -11.10
C ILE A 58 11.78 31.28 -10.39
N PHE A 59 11.99 30.15 -11.07
CA PHE A 59 12.73 29.01 -10.51
C PHE A 59 14.21 29.30 -10.29
N LYS A 60 14.87 29.95 -11.25
CA LYS A 60 16.28 30.34 -11.15
C LYS A 60 16.51 31.28 -9.96
N ASN A 61 15.59 32.23 -9.76
CA ASN A 61 15.69 33.25 -8.71
C ASN A 61 15.04 32.82 -7.39
N LYS A 62 14.43 31.64 -7.32
CA LYS A 62 13.67 31.13 -6.16
C LYS A 62 12.55 32.08 -5.71
N ALA A 63 11.91 32.77 -6.66
CA ALA A 63 10.87 33.77 -6.41
C ALA A 63 9.49 33.11 -6.23
N TRP A 64 9.35 32.22 -5.23
CA TRP A 64 8.17 31.35 -5.07
C TRP A 64 6.85 32.12 -4.89
N SER A 65 6.91 33.35 -4.36
CA SER A 65 5.77 34.27 -4.27
C SER A 65 5.15 34.63 -5.61
N ASP A 66 5.92 34.49 -6.70
CA ASP A 66 5.55 34.96 -8.03
C ASP A 66 5.04 33.81 -8.91
N LEU A 67 4.99 32.57 -8.37
CA LEU A 67 4.41 31.44 -9.07
C LEU A 67 2.95 31.71 -9.46
N PRO A 68 2.52 31.25 -10.66
CA PRO A 68 1.11 31.30 -11.05
C PRO A 68 0.22 30.63 -10.00
N ALA A 69 -1.00 31.14 -9.83
CA ALA A 69 -1.94 30.63 -8.83
C ALA A 69 -2.20 29.12 -8.98
N ILE A 70 -2.20 28.61 -10.22
CA ILE A 70 -2.36 27.18 -10.52
C ILE A 70 -1.21 26.30 -10.03
N MET A 71 0.00 26.88 -9.88
CA MET A 71 1.17 26.16 -9.36
C MET A 71 1.33 26.30 -7.84
N LYS A 72 0.68 27.29 -7.24
CA LYS A 72 0.72 27.49 -5.78
C LYS A 72 -0.17 26.50 -5.06
N LEU A 73 0.24 26.12 -3.85
CA LEU A 73 -0.68 25.49 -2.90
C LEU A 73 -1.70 26.54 -2.45
N LYS A 74 -2.96 26.13 -2.34
CA LYS A 74 -4.01 27.02 -1.84
C LYS A 74 -3.75 27.29 -0.36
N GLY A 75 -3.60 28.56 -0.01
CA GLY A 75 -3.26 29.00 1.34
C GLY A 75 -1.75 29.06 1.61
N ASN A 76 -1.38 29.38 2.84
CA ASN A 76 0.01 29.41 3.30
C ASN A 76 0.23 28.21 4.23
N PRO A 77 0.58 27.02 3.68
CA PRO A 77 0.79 25.84 4.50
C PRO A 77 1.86 26.11 5.57
N SER A 78 1.53 25.82 6.82
CA SER A 78 2.40 26.07 7.99
C SER A 78 3.43 24.95 8.23
N PHE A 79 3.65 24.08 7.24
CA PHE A 79 4.50 22.90 7.34
C PHE A 79 5.58 22.95 6.28
N ASP A 80 6.72 22.32 6.55
CA ASP A 80 7.81 22.23 5.59
C ASP A 80 7.50 21.19 4.52
N TYR A 81 7.64 21.56 3.25
CA TYR A 81 7.43 20.69 2.10
C TYR A 81 8.43 20.97 0.98
N LYS A 82 8.57 20.03 0.05
CA LYS A 82 9.13 20.25 -1.28
C LYS A 82 8.05 19.96 -2.32
N THR A 83 8.08 20.68 -3.43
CA THR A 83 7.22 20.41 -4.57
C THR A 83 8.09 20.13 -5.79
N GLN A 84 7.78 19.05 -6.51
CA GLN A 84 8.22 18.82 -7.87
C GLN A 84 7.09 19.18 -8.82
N TYR A 85 7.43 19.86 -9.91
CA TYR A 85 6.48 20.21 -10.96
C TYR A 85 6.87 19.46 -12.23
N PHE A 86 5.90 18.79 -12.84
CA PHE A 86 6.00 18.24 -14.18
C PHE A 86 5.04 19.01 -15.06
N ILE A 87 5.54 19.58 -16.15
CA ILE A 87 4.73 20.33 -17.12
C ILE A 87 4.87 19.61 -18.45
N GLN A 88 3.75 19.12 -18.97
CA GLN A 88 3.70 18.39 -20.22
C GLN A 88 2.81 19.16 -21.20
N GLU A 89 3.36 19.52 -22.36
CA GLU A 89 2.58 20.13 -23.44
C GLU A 89 1.69 19.06 -24.09
N GLN A 90 0.44 19.41 -24.30
CA GLN A 90 -0.59 18.58 -24.92
C GLN A 90 -0.65 18.85 -26.43
N SER A 91 -1.29 17.95 -27.18
CA SER A 91 -1.47 18.09 -28.63
C SER A 91 -2.26 19.33 -29.04
N ASN A 92 -3.18 19.81 -28.19
CA ASN A 92 -3.94 21.05 -28.40
C ASN A 92 -3.13 22.33 -28.05
N GLY A 93 -1.86 22.18 -27.64
CA GLY A 93 -1.00 23.28 -27.21
C GLY A 93 -1.22 23.73 -25.76
N ASN A 94 -2.19 23.18 -25.01
CA ASN A 94 -2.32 23.45 -23.58
C ASN A 94 -1.32 22.61 -22.78
N TYR A 95 -1.28 22.80 -21.47
CA TYR A 95 -0.37 22.11 -20.56
C TYR A 95 -1.13 21.20 -19.58
N THR A 96 -0.56 20.04 -19.30
CA THR A 96 -0.84 19.28 -18.07
C THR A 96 0.24 19.62 -17.05
N ILE A 97 -0.17 20.06 -15.87
CA ILE A 97 0.73 20.34 -14.74
C ILE A 97 0.48 19.30 -13.66
N ILE A 98 1.53 18.57 -13.29
CA ILE A 98 1.52 17.65 -12.16
C ILE A 98 2.37 18.24 -11.05
N LYS A 99 1.77 18.43 -9.89
CA LYS A 99 2.40 18.88 -8.65
C LYS A 99 2.58 17.67 -7.75
N HIS A 100 3.81 17.22 -7.57
CA HIS A 100 4.13 16.23 -6.55
C HIS A 100 4.68 16.95 -5.33
N VAL A 101 3.91 16.97 -4.25
CA VAL A 101 4.31 17.62 -3.01
C VAL A 101 4.66 16.57 -1.98
N TYR A 102 5.80 16.78 -1.33
CA TYR A 102 6.38 15.92 -0.30
C TYR A 102 6.60 16.73 0.98
N LEU A 103 6.11 16.23 2.11
CA LEU A 103 6.25 16.88 3.42
C LEU A 103 7.57 16.47 4.07
N THR A 104 8.44 17.44 4.38
CA THR A 104 9.83 17.18 4.79
C THR A 104 10.01 16.95 6.30
N LYS A 105 9.01 17.25 7.14
CA LYS A 105 9.07 17.02 8.59
C LYS A 105 7.89 16.18 9.09
N GLN A 106 8.22 15.12 9.83
CA GLN A 106 7.37 14.01 10.22
C GLN A 106 6.39 14.26 11.39
N ARG A 107 6.17 15.50 11.83
CA ARG A 107 5.34 15.77 13.03
C ARG A 107 4.09 16.56 12.71
N PHE A 108 3.07 15.88 12.18
CA PHE A 108 1.71 16.28 12.52
C PHE A 108 1.32 15.61 13.83
N ALA A 109 1.17 16.40 14.88
CA ALA A 109 0.48 15.99 16.09
C ALA A 109 -1.03 15.98 15.81
N ILE A 110 -1.53 14.93 15.15
CA ILE A 110 -2.98 14.64 15.06
C ILE A 110 -3.44 14.08 16.41
N GLN A 111 -3.38 14.89 17.47
CA GLN A 111 -3.93 14.54 18.79
C GLN A 111 -5.30 15.18 19.06
N ALA A 112 -5.74 16.15 18.23
CA ALA A 112 -6.93 16.95 18.56
C ALA A 112 -8.27 16.22 18.33
N VAL A 113 -8.39 15.36 17.33
CA VAL A 113 -9.68 14.72 16.98
C VAL A 113 -10.07 13.60 17.97
N LEU A 114 -9.09 12.87 18.53
CA LEU A 114 -9.35 11.87 19.56
C LEU A 114 -9.74 12.48 20.92
N ALA A 115 -9.34 13.72 21.19
CA ALA A 115 -9.65 14.39 22.45
C ALA A 115 -11.15 14.71 22.59
N LEU A 116 -11.87 14.91 21.49
CA LEU A 116 -13.33 15.12 21.49
C LEU A 116 -14.09 13.82 21.80
N SER A 117 -13.73 12.71 21.16
CA SER A 117 -14.39 11.41 21.40
C SER A 117 -14.15 10.85 22.81
N LYS A 118 -12.94 11.02 23.38
CA LYS A 118 -12.62 10.56 24.74
C LYS A 118 -13.10 11.51 25.85
N LYS A 119 -13.38 12.78 25.56
CA LYS A 119 -13.90 13.74 26.55
C LYS A 119 -15.42 13.82 26.64
N ARG A 120 -16.16 13.03 25.82
CA ARG A 120 -17.63 12.86 25.98
C ARG A 120 -18.01 12.47 27.43
N LEU A 121 -17.12 11.80 28.16
CA LEU A 121 -17.32 11.41 29.57
C LEU A 121 -17.08 12.53 30.60
N VAL A 122 -16.56 13.71 30.22
CA VAL A 122 -16.13 14.77 31.16
C VAL A 122 -16.96 16.06 31.02
N ALA A 123 -17.87 16.16 30.04
CA ALA A 123 -18.55 17.41 29.69
C ALA A 123 -19.85 17.70 30.46
N SER A 124 -20.40 16.73 31.19
CA SER A 124 -21.68 16.86 31.91
C SER A 124 -21.71 18.00 32.94
N SER A 125 -20.57 18.39 33.50
CA SER A 125 -20.50 19.44 34.54
C SER A 125 -20.30 20.87 34.02
N ALA A 126 -20.09 21.05 32.70
CA ALA A 126 -19.77 22.36 32.10
C ALA A 126 -20.84 22.88 31.13
N MET A 127 -21.89 22.09 30.91
CA MET A 127 -23.06 22.43 30.11
C MET A 127 -24.22 22.61 31.10
N GLY A 128 -24.97 23.71 30.99
CA GLY A 128 -26.02 24.06 31.96
C GLY A 128 -26.94 22.89 32.31
N ALA A 129 -27.41 22.83 33.56
CA ALA A 129 -27.90 21.65 34.26
C ALA A 129 -29.20 20.97 33.73
N THR A 130 -29.60 21.19 32.47
CA THR A 130 -30.91 20.73 31.94
C THR A 130 -30.90 20.22 30.49
N SER A 131 -29.77 19.97 29.84
CA SER A 131 -29.75 19.50 28.44
C SER A 131 -29.79 17.97 28.29
N THR A 132 -30.68 17.47 27.43
CA THR A 132 -30.74 16.04 27.06
C THR A 132 -29.55 15.65 26.15
N GLU A 133 -29.28 14.36 25.96
CA GLU A 133 -28.21 13.91 25.04
C GLU A 133 -28.46 14.40 23.61
N ASP A 134 -29.72 14.40 23.15
CA ASP A 134 -30.11 14.88 21.83
C ASP A 134 -29.85 16.40 21.68
N ASP A 135 -30.12 17.20 22.72
CA ASP A 135 -29.81 18.64 22.72
C ASP A 135 -28.30 18.90 22.67
N GLN A 136 -27.50 18.03 23.30
CA GLN A 136 -26.05 18.13 23.27
C GLN A 136 -25.49 17.81 21.88
N ASP A 137 -25.99 16.75 21.25
CA ASP A 137 -25.58 16.37 19.89
C ASP A 137 -25.99 17.44 18.87
N ALA A 138 -27.18 18.02 18.99
CA ALA A 138 -27.59 19.19 18.20
C ALA A 138 -26.65 20.40 18.40
N GLY A 139 -26.14 20.61 19.61
CA GLY A 139 -25.12 21.61 19.91
C GLY A 139 -23.78 21.35 19.22
N TRP A 140 -23.32 20.10 19.20
CA TRP A 140 -22.10 19.70 18.51
C TRP A 140 -22.23 19.84 16.98
N ASP A 141 -23.34 19.37 16.41
CA ASP A 141 -23.62 19.47 14.97
C ASP A 141 -23.70 20.93 14.54
N PHE A 142 -24.33 21.79 15.36
CA PHE A 142 -24.38 23.22 15.12
C PHE A 142 -22.99 23.86 15.06
N ILE A 143 -22.06 23.48 15.95
CA ILE A 143 -20.66 23.96 15.91
C ILE A 143 -19.93 23.45 14.67
N LEU A 144 -20.13 22.18 14.28
CA LEU A 144 -19.49 21.60 13.09
C LEU A 144 -19.93 22.29 11.80
N GLU A 145 -21.21 22.61 11.69
CA GLU A 145 -21.81 23.22 10.50
C GLU A 145 -21.57 24.73 10.44
N HIS A 146 -21.76 25.44 11.56
CA HIS A 146 -21.85 26.90 11.59
C HIS A 146 -20.69 27.59 12.31
N GLY A 147 -19.75 26.82 12.88
CA GLY A 147 -18.62 27.33 13.65
C GLY A 147 -17.66 28.22 12.86
N GLU A 148 -17.22 29.31 13.48
CA GLU A 148 -16.25 30.25 12.89
C GLU A 148 -14.87 29.60 12.71
N ARG A 149 -14.42 29.54 11.46
CA ARG A 149 -13.16 28.87 11.04
C ARG A 149 -11.99 29.83 10.90
N ASP A 150 -12.23 31.13 10.99
CA ASP A 150 -11.19 32.15 10.95
C ASP A 150 -10.75 32.54 12.38
N ARG A 151 -9.49 32.24 12.70
CA ARG A 151 -8.89 32.59 14.01
C ARG A 151 -8.46 34.07 14.07
N SER A 152 -8.55 34.82 12.96
CA SER A 152 -8.11 36.21 12.91
C SER A 152 -9.09 37.16 13.62
N GLN A 153 -8.53 38.25 14.18
CA GLN A 153 -9.23 39.46 14.62
C GLN A 153 -10.54 39.25 15.41
N LEU A 154 -10.51 38.46 16.49
CA LEU A 154 -11.64 38.31 17.43
C LEU A 154 -12.92 37.70 16.84
N LYS A 155 -12.91 37.22 15.59
CA LYS A 155 -14.11 36.68 14.92
C LYS A 155 -14.67 35.47 15.65
N GLN A 156 -13.82 34.53 16.03
CA GLN A 156 -14.23 33.38 16.85
C GLN A 156 -14.84 33.82 18.19
N LEU A 157 -14.20 34.75 18.89
CA LEU A 157 -14.67 35.20 20.21
C LEU A 157 -16.03 35.90 20.09
N ARG A 158 -16.21 36.72 19.05
CA ARG A 158 -17.50 37.34 18.70
C ARG A 158 -18.55 36.30 18.34
N TRP A 159 -18.19 35.27 17.56
CA TRP A 159 -19.10 34.18 17.20
C TRP A 159 -19.54 33.39 18.44
N ILE A 160 -18.61 33.09 19.35
CA ILE A 160 -18.90 32.38 20.60
C ILE A 160 -19.88 33.21 21.43
N HIS A 161 -19.54 34.47 21.75
CA HIS A 161 -20.39 35.35 22.56
C HIS A 161 -21.78 35.56 21.94
N LYS A 162 -21.86 35.66 20.60
CA LYS A 162 -23.12 35.80 19.89
C LYS A 162 -24.00 34.56 20.04
N ASN A 163 -23.45 33.35 19.94
CA ASN A 163 -24.26 32.13 19.88
C ASN A 163 -24.53 31.50 21.26
N ILE A 164 -23.63 31.62 22.24
CA ILE A 164 -23.90 31.11 23.59
C ILE A 164 -24.98 31.91 24.33
N ASN A 165 -25.24 33.15 23.91
CA ASN A 165 -26.27 34.02 24.51
C ASN A 165 -27.53 34.16 23.65
N ARG A 166 -27.56 33.58 22.44
CA ARG A 166 -28.68 33.74 21.51
C ARG A 166 -29.84 32.80 21.87
N ASP A 167 -31.03 33.36 21.99
CA ASP A 167 -32.27 32.60 22.13
C ASP A 167 -32.46 31.65 20.92
N GLY A 168 -32.74 30.37 21.21
CA GLY A 168 -32.89 29.32 20.20
C GLY A 168 -31.59 28.76 19.63
N SER A 169 -30.41 29.17 20.13
CA SER A 169 -29.16 28.51 19.74
C SER A 169 -29.02 27.15 20.45
N PRO A 170 -28.65 26.06 19.73
CA PRO A 170 -28.38 24.75 20.33
C PRO A 170 -27.25 24.75 21.38
N ILE A 171 -26.37 25.76 21.35
CA ILE A 171 -25.25 25.91 22.30
C ILE A 171 -25.48 27.03 23.33
N ARG A 172 -26.73 27.48 23.48
CA ARG A 172 -27.07 28.52 24.46
C ARG A 172 -26.70 28.07 25.88
N GLY A 173 -26.02 28.93 26.62
CA GLY A 173 -25.57 28.65 27.99
C GLY A 173 -24.38 27.70 28.11
N TRP A 174 -23.79 27.25 26.99
CA TRP A 174 -22.53 26.51 27.03
C TRP A 174 -21.39 27.43 27.49
N SER A 175 -20.44 26.87 28.24
CA SER A 175 -19.28 27.66 28.66
C SER A 175 -18.42 28.08 27.46
N GLU A 176 -17.99 29.35 27.44
CA GLU A 176 -17.13 29.91 26.38
C GLU A 176 -15.88 29.04 26.16
N LYS A 177 -15.26 28.54 27.23
CA LYS A 177 -14.08 27.66 27.16
C LYS A 177 -14.36 26.33 26.48
N LEU A 178 -15.57 25.79 26.59
CA LEU A 178 -15.97 24.54 25.92
C LEU A 178 -16.12 24.78 24.42
N VAL A 179 -16.84 25.84 24.04
CA VAL A 179 -17.08 26.20 22.64
C VAL A 179 -15.77 26.58 21.94
N GLN A 180 -14.89 27.34 22.61
CA GLN A 180 -13.56 27.66 22.06
C GLN A 180 -12.76 26.39 21.76
N LYS A 181 -12.72 25.43 22.68
CA LYS A 181 -12.04 24.14 22.46
C LYS A 181 -12.65 23.31 21.33
N ALA A 182 -13.95 23.46 21.08
CA ALA A 182 -14.66 22.81 20.00
C ALA A 182 -14.35 23.43 18.62
N LEU A 183 -14.13 24.75 18.59
CA LEU A 183 -13.81 25.50 17.38
C LEU A 183 -12.31 25.43 17.01
N ASP A 184 -11.41 25.22 17.98
CA ASP A 184 -9.97 25.13 17.74
C ASP A 184 -9.58 24.11 16.64
N PRO A 185 -10.15 22.89 16.58
CA PRO A 185 -9.92 21.97 15.45
C PRO A 185 -10.39 22.53 14.10
N LEU A 186 -11.55 23.19 14.05
CA LEU A 186 -12.13 23.73 12.81
C LEU A 186 -11.29 24.86 12.20
N THR A 187 -10.66 25.68 13.04
CA THR A 187 -9.69 26.69 12.58
C THR A 187 -8.41 26.10 11.99
N ASN A 188 -8.01 24.92 12.46
CA ASN A 188 -6.81 24.23 11.97
C ASN A 188 -7.08 23.35 10.74
N ASP A 189 -8.36 23.13 10.39
CA ASP A 189 -8.79 22.32 9.24
C ASP A 189 -8.69 23.07 7.88
N ASN A 190 -8.36 24.36 7.86
CA ASN A 190 -8.27 25.16 6.63
C ASN A 190 -7.09 24.81 5.70
N CYS A 191 -6.35 23.72 5.94
CA CYS A 191 -5.22 23.31 5.09
C CYS A 191 -5.34 21.93 4.45
N LEU A 192 -6.44 21.19 4.58
CA LEU A 192 -6.52 19.88 3.94
C LEU A 192 -7.90 19.66 3.30
N ALA A 193 -7.87 19.21 2.05
CA ALA A 193 -9.00 18.53 1.42
C ALA A 193 -9.66 17.58 2.43
N LYS A 194 -11.00 17.42 2.36
CA LYS A 194 -11.73 16.40 3.14
C LYS A 194 -10.86 15.15 3.19
N LEU A 195 -10.40 14.79 4.39
CA LEU A 195 -9.52 13.66 4.57
C LEU A 195 -10.37 12.41 4.34
N ILE A 196 -10.55 12.05 3.06
CA ILE A 196 -11.12 10.79 2.64
C ILE A 196 -10.16 9.77 3.23
N THR A 197 -10.61 9.04 4.25
CA THR A 197 -9.82 8.00 4.88
C THR A 197 -9.61 6.88 3.86
N ARG A 198 -8.50 6.99 3.13
CA ARG A 198 -7.86 5.98 2.29
C ARG A 198 -8.74 5.38 1.20
N TYR A 199 -8.52 5.85 -0.02
CA TYR A 199 -8.58 4.96 -1.17
C TYR A 199 -7.25 4.21 -1.25
N ASP A 200 -7.29 2.87 -1.21
CA ASP A 200 -6.20 2.04 -1.71
C ASP A 200 -6.18 2.15 -3.25
N LEU A 201 -5.87 3.35 -3.78
CA LEU A 201 -5.75 3.61 -5.22
C LEU A 201 -4.59 2.75 -5.73
N THR A 202 -4.93 1.76 -6.53
CA THR A 202 -4.01 1.03 -7.40
C THR A 202 -4.02 1.69 -8.78
N VAL A 203 -3.05 1.37 -9.65
CA VAL A 203 -3.10 1.81 -11.06
C VAL A 203 -4.43 1.42 -11.75
N GLN A 204 -5.12 0.37 -11.28
CA GLN A 204 -6.41 -0.05 -11.82
C GLN A 204 -7.57 0.87 -11.43
N ASP A 205 -7.40 1.67 -10.37
CA ASP A 205 -8.38 2.64 -9.90
C ASP A 205 -8.18 4.01 -10.59
N LEU A 206 -7.13 4.15 -11.41
CA LEU A 206 -6.85 5.35 -12.19
C LEU A 206 -7.50 5.23 -13.58
N HIS A 207 -8.02 6.34 -14.08
CA HIS A 207 -8.54 6.40 -15.45
C HIS A 207 -7.43 6.06 -16.45
N PRO A 208 -7.65 5.21 -17.47
CA PRO A 208 -6.63 4.82 -18.44
C PRO A 208 -5.89 6.01 -19.06
N THR A 209 -6.61 7.08 -19.43
CA THR A 209 -6.03 8.32 -19.98
C THR A 209 -5.08 9.02 -19.01
N PHE A 210 -5.33 8.97 -17.69
CA PHE A 210 -4.41 9.49 -16.70
C PHE A 210 -3.14 8.63 -16.63
N VAL A 211 -3.30 7.30 -16.71
CA VAL A 211 -2.15 6.38 -16.74
C VAL A 211 -1.32 6.59 -18.00
N GLU A 212 -1.98 6.73 -19.15
CA GLU A 212 -1.40 6.86 -20.49
C GLU A 212 -0.66 8.19 -20.70
N ASN A 213 -1.35 9.31 -20.46
CA ASN A 213 -0.89 10.62 -20.91
C ASN A 213 -0.14 11.42 -19.85
N ILE A 214 -0.14 10.94 -18.60
CA ILE A 214 0.30 11.74 -17.44
C ILE A 214 1.20 10.89 -16.55
N PHE A 215 0.71 9.75 -16.07
CA PHE A 215 1.42 8.96 -15.07
C PHE A 215 2.61 8.19 -15.67
N GLN A 216 2.47 7.58 -16.85
CA GLN A 216 3.54 6.81 -17.50
C GLN A 216 4.79 7.68 -17.77
N ASP A 217 4.61 8.96 -18.10
CA ASP A 217 5.73 9.85 -18.35
C ASP A 217 6.30 10.42 -17.06
N ALA A 218 5.45 10.78 -16.09
CA ALA A 218 5.90 11.37 -14.84
C ALA A 218 6.54 10.35 -13.87
N VAL A 219 6.11 9.09 -13.88
CA VAL A 219 6.48 8.09 -12.87
C VAL A 219 8.00 7.86 -12.82
N GLY A 220 8.71 7.94 -13.95
CA GLY A 220 10.16 7.78 -13.98
C GLY A 220 10.96 8.91 -13.31
N PHE A 221 10.32 10.05 -13.02
CA PHE A 221 10.97 11.27 -12.52
C PHE A 221 10.48 11.68 -11.11
N LEU A 222 9.52 10.96 -10.54
CA LEU A 222 9.07 11.18 -9.16
C LEU A 222 10.20 10.79 -8.19
N LEU A 223 10.61 11.72 -7.32
CA LEU A 223 11.62 11.46 -6.29
C LEU A 223 11.00 10.69 -5.11
N ASP A 224 11.75 9.71 -4.60
CA ASP A 224 11.55 8.90 -3.37
C ASP A 224 10.09 8.66 -2.88
N HIS A 225 9.71 7.37 -2.84
CA HIS A 225 8.61 6.76 -2.05
C HIS A 225 7.23 6.44 -2.70
N SER A 226 7.12 6.09 -3.99
CA SER A 226 5.84 5.63 -4.59
C SER A 226 5.60 4.10 -4.65
N LEU A 227 6.26 3.30 -3.81
CA LEU A 227 6.17 1.82 -3.82
C LEU A 227 4.75 1.23 -3.64
N TRP A 228 3.70 2.06 -3.55
CA TRP A 228 2.34 1.71 -3.16
C TRP A 228 1.35 1.45 -4.31
N LEU A 229 1.73 1.63 -5.58
CA LEU A 229 0.75 1.67 -6.69
C LEU A 229 0.51 0.34 -7.44
N MET A 230 1.09 -0.78 -7.02
CA MET A 230 1.06 -1.99 -7.86
C MET A 230 -0.07 -2.98 -7.55
N GLY A 231 -0.92 -3.18 -8.58
CA GLY A 231 -1.93 -4.22 -8.66
C GLY A 231 -1.38 -5.60 -9.06
N GLN A 232 -2.27 -6.50 -9.46
CA GLN A 232 -1.97 -7.92 -9.63
C GLN A 232 -1.19 -8.22 -10.92
N LEU A 233 0.13 -8.43 -10.82
CA LEU A 233 0.96 -8.86 -11.95
C LEU A 233 0.80 -10.36 -12.30
N ARG A 234 0.74 -10.67 -13.60
CA ARG A 234 0.87 -12.02 -14.15
C ARG A 234 2.34 -12.28 -14.51
N VAL A 235 2.90 -13.41 -14.08
CA VAL A 235 4.28 -13.82 -14.40
C VAL A 235 4.27 -15.00 -15.35
N ILE A 236 5.09 -14.92 -16.40
CA ILE A 236 5.41 -16.00 -17.34
C ILE A 236 6.63 -16.75 -16.78
N ILE A 237 6.55 -18.07 -16.60
CA ILE A 237 7.73 -18.91 -16.32
C ILE A 237 8.12 -19.57 -17.64
N ASP A 238 9.38 -19.42 -18.01
CA ASP A 238 9.94 -19.84 -19.28
C ASP A 238 9.98 -21.39 -19.45
N LYS A 239 10.00 -21.86 -20.71
CA LYS A 239 9.73 -23.24 -21.15
C LYS A 239 10.98 -24.15 -21.25
N SER A 240 12.03 -23.90 -20.47
CA SER A 240 13.19 -24.81 -20.36
C SER A 240 13.26 -25.45 -18.97
N TYR A 241 14.02 -26.55 -18.80
CA TYR A 241 14.10 -27.28 -17.52
C TYR A 241 14.60 -26.37 -16.39
N ALA A 242 13.67 -25.72 -15.69
CA ALA A 242 13.96 -24.75 -14.65
C ALA A 242 14.11 -25.43 -13.29
N ASN A 243 15.12 -24.99 -12.52
CA ASN A 243 15.30 -25.40 -11.13
C ASN A 243 14.44 -24.48 -10.25
N LEU A 244 13.27 -24.96 -9.86
CA LEU A 244 12.28 -24.22 -9.08
C LEU A 244 12.33 -24.65 -7.62
N GLU A 245 12.15 -23.68 -6.74
CA GLU A 245 11.97 -23.90 -5.32
C GLU A 245 10.59 -23.43 -4.90
N VAL A 246 9.91 -24.26 -4.12
CA VAL A 246 8.64 -23.90 -3.49
C VAL A 246 8.73 -24.18 -2.00
N ALA A 247 8.34 -23.20 -1.21
CA ALA A 247 8.14 -23.43 0.21
C ALA A 247 6.97 -22.63 0.75
N SER A 248 6.27 -23.22 1.71
CA SER A 248 5.33 -22.57 2.60
C SER A 248 5.64 -23.03 4.04
N PRO A 249 6.84 -22.73 4.57
CA PRO A 249 7.21 -23.21 5.90
C PRO A 249 6.27 -22.57 6.92
N LYS A 250 5.73 -23.39 7.84
CA LYS A 250 4.67 -23.01 8.80
C LYS A 250 4.82 -21.60 9.39
N ASP A 251 6.03 -21.22 9.77
CA ASP A 251 6.29 -19.95 10.46
C ASP A 251 6.91 -18.87 9.54
N LYS A 252 7.59 -19.28 8.45
CA LYS A 252 8.30 -18.34 7.58
C LYS A 252 7.39 -17.69 6.53
N ALA A 253 6.32 -18.36 6.13
CA ALA A 253 5.37 -17.85 5.13
C ALA A 253 4.07 -17.31 5.75
N THR A 254 4.05 -17.18 7.09
CA THR A 254 2.98 -16.53 7.85
C THR A 254 3.45 -15.12 8.22
N PHE A 255 2.67 -14.11 7.83
CA PHE A 255 3.02 -12.71 8.03
C PHE A 255 2.35 -12.12 9.25
N ASP A 256 1.05 -12.37 9.46
CA ASP A 256 0.33 -11.81 10.60
C ASP A 256 -0.78 -12.75 11.11
N LYS A 257 -1.26 -12.47 12.31
CA LYS A 257 -2.45 -13.10 12.90
C LYS A 257 -3.39 -12.06 13.50
N ARG A 258 -4.69 -12.26 13.33
CA ARG A 258 -5.74 -11.35 13.82
C ARG A 258 -6.80 -12.13 14.59
N ASP A 259 -7.18 -11.62 15.75
CA ASP A 259 -8.37 -12.08 16.46
C ASP A 259 -9.60 -11.43 15.84
N ILE A 260 -10.49 -12.24 15.28
CA ILE A 260 -11.72 -11.82 14.60
C ILE A 260 -12.98 -12.12 15.42
N SER A 261 -12.84 -12.44 16.71
CA SER A 261 -13.97 -12.83 17.58
C SER A 261 -15.08 -11.78 17.68
N ASN A 262 -14.73 -10.50 17.57
CA ASN A 262 -15.65 -9.37 17.70
C ASN A 262 -16.01 -8.72 16.35
N GLU A 263 -15.59 -9.30 15.22
CA GLU A 263 -15.75 -8.69 13.90
C GLU A 263 -16.89 -9.35 13.11
N LEU A 264 -17.96 -8.60 12.85
CA LEU A 264 -19.17 -9.07 12.18
C LEU A 264 -18.87 -9.64 10.78
N ASP A 265 -18.02 -8.95 10.01
CA ASP A 265 -17.68 -9.31 8.63
C ASP A 265 -17.04 -10.70 8.51
N PHE A 266 -16.39 -11.19 9.57
CA PHE A 266 -15.65 -12.46 9.57
C PHE A 266 -16.37 -13.57 10.35
N LYS A 267 -17.60 -13.33 10.81
CA LYS A 267 -18.39 -14.33 11.55
C LYS A 267 -18.59 -15.62 10.74
N HIS A 268 -18.74 -15.50 9.42
CA HIS A 268 -18.87 -16.64 8.50
C HIS A 268 -17.64 -17.56 8.46
N LEU A 269 -16.46 -17.06 8.85
CA LEU A 269 -15.22 -17.86 8.91
C LEU A 269 -15.08 -18.63 10.24
N MET A 270 -15.79 -18.21 11.29
CA MET A 270 -15.72 -18.83 12.61
C MET A 270 -16.66 -20.03 12.71
N LYS A 271 -16.12 -21.23 12.88
CA LYS A 271 -16.93 -22.43 13.14
C LYS A 271 -17.45 -22.48 14.58
N ASN A 272 -16.68 -21.94 15.52
CA ASN A 272 -17.06 -21.80 16.91
C ASN A 272 -16.37 -20.58 17.55
N LYS A 273 -16.86 -20.11 18.70
CA LYS A 273 -16.29 -18.96 19.44
C LYS A 273 -14.84 -19.17 19.90
N LYS A 274 -14.36 -20.42 19.95
CA LYS A 274 -12.99 -20.76 20.36
C LYS A 274 -12.00 -20.61 19.20
N THR A 275 -12.45 -20.74 17.95
CA THR A 275 -11.66 -20.56 16.73
C THR A 275 -11.89 -19.16 16.16
N ALA A 276 -11.05 -18.23 16.57
CA ALA A 276 -11.17 -16.82 16.21
C ALA A 276 -9.86 -16.21 15.68
N ILE A 277 -8.80 -17.00 15.49
CA ILE A 277 -7.54 -16.48 14.93
C ILE A 277 -7.50 -16.72 13.42
N MET A 278 -7.55 -15.62 12.69
CA MET A 278 -7.28 -15.57 11.25
C MET A 278 -5.77 -15.36 11.02
N TRP A 279 -5.23 -15.99 9.98
CA TRP A 279 -3.82 -15.92 9.63
C TRP A 279 -3.63 -15.40 8.20
N GLU A 280 -2.62 -14.55 8.00
CA GLU A 280 -2.16 -14.19 6.66
C GLU A 280 -1.00 -15.10 6.26
N GLN A 281 -1.28 -16.10 5.42
CA GLN A 281 -0.31 -17.10 4.98
C GLN A 281 -0.20 -17.13 3.46
N TRP A 282 1.01 -17.30 2.95
CA TRP A 282 1.32 -17.31 1.52
C TRP A 282 2.17 -18.53 1.13
N ALA A 283 2.08 -18.93 -0.14
CA ALA A 283 2.98 -19.89 -0.75
C ALA A 283 3.86 -19.16 -1.76
N GLY A 284 5.15 -19.45 -1.74
CA GLY A 284 6.14 -18.84 -2.61
C GLY A 284 6.76 -19.88 -3.53
N CYS A 285 6.87 -19.56 -4.82
CA CYS A 285 7.56 -20.33 -5.83
C CYS A 285 8.59 -19.44 -6.52
N ILE A 286 9.83 -19.88 -6.66
CA ILE A 286 10.89 -19.09 -7.31
C ILE A 286 11.85 -19.99 -8.07
N GLN A 287 12.29 -19.55 -9.24
CA GLN A 287 13.39 -20.15 -9.97
C GLN A 287 14.72 -19.70 -9.40
N ARG A 288 15.58 -20.69 -9.12
CA ARG A 288 16.93 -20.44 -8.65
C ARG A 288 17.68 -19.57 -9.67
N GLY A 289 18.21 -18.44 -9.20
CA GLY A 289 18.99 -17.50 -10.03
C GLY A 289 18.15 -16.47 -10.79
N HIS A 290 16.82 -16.54 -10.74
CA HIS A 290 15.95 -15.61 -11.47
C HIS A 290 14.90 -14.99 -10.53
N PRO A 291 15.23 -13.93 -9.77
CA PRO A 291 14.34 -13.32 -8.78
C PRO A 291 12.96 -12.95 -9.33
N GLN A 292 12.90 -12.48 -10.58
CA GLN A 292 11.68 -12.08 -11.30
C GLN A 292 10.66 -13.22 -11.48
N SER A 293 11.08 -14.48 -11.37
CA SER A 293 10.15 -15.64 -11.36
C SER A 293 9.40 -15.83 -10.04
N LEU A 294 9.70 -15.05 -9.00
CA LEU A 294 9.06 -15.22 -7.70
C LEU A 294 7.55 -15.01 -7.85
N VAL A 295 6.78 -16.07 -7.58
CA VAL A 295 5.33 -16.04 -7.50
C VAL A 295 4.91 -16.22 -6.05
N LEU A 296 4.18 -15.23 -5.52
CA LEU A 296 3.50 -15.32 -4.24
C LEU A 296 2.00 -15.59 -4.46
N GLN A 297 1.50 -16.69 -3.89
CA GLN A 297 0.10 -17.07 -3.89
C GLN A 297 -0.46 -17.05 -2.47
N ARG A 298 -1.48 -16.23 -2.23
CA ARG A 298 -2.16 -16.19 -0.93
C ARG A 298 -2.85 -17.52 -0.68
N LEU A 299 -2.69 -18.06 0.53
CA LEU A 299 -3.37 -19.26 1.01
C LEU A 299 -4.63 -18.89 1.79
N THR A 300 -5.48 -19.87 2.05
CA THR A 300 -6.69 -19.70 2.85
C THR A 300 -6.64 -20.66 4.03
N PRO A 301 -5.76 -20.39 5.01
CA PRO A 301 -5.59 -21.27 6.16
C PRO A 301 -6.88 -21.36 6.98
N LYS A 302 -7.04 -22.46 7.71
CA LYS A 302 -8.16 -22.60 8.65
C LYS A 302 -8.00 -21.59 9.79
N VAL A 303 -9.11 -20.98 10.22
CA VAL A 303 -9.17 -20.21 11.46
C VAL A 303 -8.84 -21.14 12.62
N THR A 304 -7.98 -20.70 13.54
CA THR A 304 -7.50 -21.52 14.66
C THR A 304 -7.90 -20.95 16.01
N VAL A 305 -7.63 -21.71 17.07
CA VAL A 305 -7.75 -21.24 18.45
C VAL A 305 -6.64 -20.23 18.81
N LYS A 306 -6.87 -19.40 19.85
CA LYS A 306 -5.94 -18.33 20.28
C LYS A 306 -4.51 -18.82 20.59
N ARG A 307 -4.39 -20.03 21.14
CA ARG A 307 -3.11 -20.64 21.54
C ARG A 307 -2.44 -21.47 20.43
N ALA A 308 -2.98 -21.48 19.22
CA ALA A 308 -2.38 -22.24 18.13
C ALA A 308 -1.01 -21.66 17.76
N PRO A 309 0.02 -22.50 17.54
CA PRO A 309 1.36 -22.02 17.17
C PRO A 309 1.40 -21.42 15.75
N GLY A 310 0.45 -21.77 14.89
CA GLY A 310 0.35 -21.28 13.53
C GLY A 310 -0.81 -21.93 12.75
N PRO A 311 -1.04 -21.54 11.49
CA PRO A 311 -2.10 -22.09 10.64
C PRO A 311 -1.82 -23.53 10.16
N GLY A 312 -0.61 -24.05 10.38
CA GLY A 312 -0.16 -25.34 9.87
C GLY A 312 0.52 -25.24 8.52
N ALA A 313 0.92 -26.40 7.97
CA ALA A 313 1.58 -26.47 6.68
C ALA A 313 0.53 -26.36 5.55
N ILE A 314 0.97 -25.97 4.35
CA ILE A 314 0.11 -25.95 3.15
C ILE A 314 -0.60 -27.29 3.00
N ARG A 315 -1.91 -27.28 2.69
CA ARG A 315 -2.69 -28.51 2.52
C ARG A 315 -2.50 -29.07 1.12
N ARG A 316 -2.67 -30.39 0.98
CA ARG A 316 -2.58 -31.08 -0.32
C ARG A 316 -3.56 -30.52 -1.36
N VAL A 317 -4.76 -30.10 -0.93
CA VAL A 317 -5.78 -29.50 -1.81
C VAL A 317 -5.35 -28.14 -2.35
N GLU A 318 -4.75 -27.30 -1.52
CA GLU A 318 -4.21 -25.99 -1.93
C GLU A 318 -3.01 -26.18 -2.84
N TRP A 319 -2.08 -27.07 -2.45
CA TRP A 319 -0.92 -27.38 -3.26
C TRP A 319 -1.29 -27.97 -4.62
N LYS A 320 -2.29 -28.84 -4.71
CA LYS A 320 -2.73 -29.42 -5.99
C LYS A 320 -3.08 -28.33 -6.99
N GLN A 321 -3.84 -27.33 -6.58
CA GLN A 321 -4.24 -26.23 -7.45
C GLN A 321 -3.04 -25.38 -7.86
N ILE A 322 -2.20 -24.98 -6.90
CA ILE A 322 -1.04 -24.12 -7.13
C ILE A 322 0.00 -24.82 -8.00
N GLY A 323 0.39 -26.04 -7.61
CA GLY A 323 1.39 -26.84 -8.32
C GLY A 323 0.93 -27.20 -9.73
N THR A 324 -0.35 -27.55 -9.93
CA THR A 324 -0.88 -27.80 -11.28
C THR A 324 -0.83 -26.55 -12.14
N LYS A 325 -1.24 -25.40 -11.61
CA LYS A 325 -1.22 -24.12 -12.34
C LYS A 325 0.19 -23.67 -12.72
N LEU A 326 1.15 -23.82 -11.80
CA LEU A 326 2.49 -23.27 -11.97
C LEU A 326 3.48 -24.23 -12.63
N LEU A 327 3.31 -25.54 -12.47
CA LEU A 327 4.37 -26.51 -12.76
C LEU A 327 3.99 -27.59 -13.78
N LYS A 328 2.69 -27.85 -13.97
CA LYS A 328 2.24 -28.94 -14.84
C LYS A 328 2.83 -28.79 -16.25
N ASP A 329 3.46 -29.85 -16.72
CA ASP A 329 4.07 -29.99 -18.04
C ASP A 329 5.20 -28.98 -18.35
N ARG A 330 5.72 -28.28 -17.32
CA ARG A 330 6.82 -27.32 -17.47
C ARG A 330 8.22 -27.94 -17.37
N ASN A 331 8.30 -29.26 -17.13
CA ASN A 331 9.56 -30.00 -17.06
C ASN A 331 10.53 -29.41 -16.02
N VAL A 332 10.12 -29.36 -14.75
CA VAL A 332 10.86 -28.65 -13.70
C VAL A 332 11.43 -29.60 -12.65
N VAL A 333 12.57 -29.23 -12.08
CA VAL A 333 13.07 -29.84 -10.83
C VAL A 333 12.57 -29.00 -9.68
N LEU A 334 11.73 -29.59 -8.83
CA LEU A 334 11.08 -28.91 -7.72
C LEU A 334 11.76 -29.25 -6.40
N GLN A 335 12.36 -28.25 -5.76
CA GLN A 335 12.90 -28.34 -4.41
C GLN A 335 11.89 -27.84 -3.41
N THR A 336 11.63 -28.64 -2.36
CA THR A 336 10.62 -28.31 -1.35
C THR A 336 11.12 -28.52 0.07
N ASP A 337 10.47 -27.88 1.03
CA ASP A 337 10.71 -28.08 2.47
C ASP A 337 10.25 -29.47 3.01
N SER A 338 9.92 -30.40 2.10
CA SER A 338 9.48 -31.76 2.39
C SER A 338 8.14 -31.87 3.12
N ALA A 339 7.30 -30.82 3.14
CA ALA A 339 5.92 -30.96 3.61
C ALA A 339 5.18 -32.07 2.83
N ASN A 340 4.40 -32.89 3.52
CA ASN A 340 3.71 -34.04 2.91
C ASN A 340 2.85 -33.68 1.71
N SER A 341 2.29 -32.47 1.67
CA SER A 341 1.50 -31.96 0.56
C SER A 341 2.28 -31.94 -0.75
N TYR A 342 3.59 -31.68 -0.70
CA TYR A 342 4.47 -31.64 -1.87
C TYR A 342 4.77 -33.01 -2.47
N LYS A 343 4.40 -34.11 -1.80
CA LYS A 343 4.53 -35.47 -2.37
C LYS A 343 3.51 -35.75 -3.49
N LEU A 344 2.59 -34.82 -3.73
CA LEU A 344 1.63 -34.92 -4.84
C LEU A 344 2.38 -34.98 -6.18
N VAL A 345 2.14 -36.04 -6.95
CA VAL A 345 2.68 -36.19 -8.30
C VAL A 345 2.01 -35.17 -9.22
N ILE A 346 2.82 -34.33 -9.87
CA ILE A 346 2.39 -33.37 -10.89
C ILE A 346 3.12 -33.74 -12.19
N PRO A 347 2.41 -33.89 -13.32
CA PRO A 347 3.04 -34.17 -14.62
C PRO A 347 4.14 -33.17 -14.97
N GLY A 348 5.29 -33.67 -15.44
CA GLY A 348 6.45 -32.84 -15.79
C GLY A 348 7.23 -32.29 -14.60
N VAL A 349 7.03 -32.78 -13.37
CA VAL A 349 7.76 -32.33 -12.18
C VAL A 349 8.62 -33.44 -11.58
N ILE A 350 9.92 -33.20 -11.49
CA ILE A 350 10.88 -34.04 -10.76
C ILE A 350 11.01 -33.47 -9.34
N HIS A 351 10.65 -34.24 -8.32
CA HIS A 351 10.76 -33.79 -6.94
C HIS A 351 12.17 -34.05 -6.41
N ASP A 352 12.80 -33.01 -5.88
CA ASP A 352 14.08 -33.08 -5.21
C ASP A 352 13.94 -32.76 -3.72
N ARG A 353 14.79 -33.37 -2.90
CA ARG A 353 14.73 -33.28 -1.44
C ARG A 353 15.61 -32.16 -0.94
N VAL A 354 15.13 -31.41 0.04
CA VAL A 354 15.96 -30.48 0.80
C VAL A 354 16.38 -31.13 2.11
N VAL A 355 17.67 -31.05 2.44
CA VAL A 355 18.24 -31.63 3.67
C VAL A 355 18.40 -30.52 4.71
N HIS A 356 17.52 -30.51 5.72
CA HIS A 356 17.53 -29.50 6.79
C HIS A 356 18.08 -30.00 8.13
N CYS A 357 18.16 -31.32 8.33
CA CYS A 357 18.38 -31.90 9.64
C CYS A 357 19.81 -32.42 9.77
N ARG A 358 20.40 -32.25 10.96
CA ARG A 358 21.60 -33.02 11.32
C ARG A 358 21.26 -34.50 11.22
N LYS A 359 22.15 -35.28 10.62
CA LYS A 359 21.97 -36.73 10.53
C LYS A 359 22.86 -37.38 11.59
N ARG A 360 22.27 -38.23 12.43
CA ARG A 360 23.04 -39.09 13.32
C ARG A 360 23.58 -40.24 12.49
N VAL A 361 24.90 -40.32 12.37
CA VAL A 361 25.58 -41.37 11.60
C VAL A 361 26.61 -42.06 12.49
N LYS A 362 26.80 -43.36 12.26
CA LYS A 362 27.82 -44.15 12.94
C LYS A 362 29.13 -43.97 12.17
N GLN A 363 30.11 -43.31 12.78
CA GLN A 363 31.48 -43.20 12.27
C GLN A 363 32.39 -43.92 13.27
N ASN A 364 33.18 -44.89 12.79
CA ASN A 364 34.13 -45.64 13.61
C ASN A 364 33.52 -46.21 14.89
N GLY A 365 32.35 -46.83 14.79
CA GLY A 365 31.65 -47.42 15.94
C GLY A 365 30.84 -46.43 16.79
N LYS A 366 31.09 -45.11 16.71
CA LYS A 366 30.44 -44.08 17.54
C LYS A 366 29.39 -43.30 16.74
N TYR A 367 28.26 -43.00 17.38
CA TYR A 367 27.23 -42.15 16.77
C TYR A 367 27.57 -40.67 16.92
N THR A 368 27.76 -39.99 15.80
CA THR A 368 28.05 -38.55 15.75
C THR A 368 26.95 -37.82 15.00
N TRP A 369 26.59 -36.62 15.49
CA TRP A 369 25.67 -35.72 14.79
C TRP A 369 26.43 -34.94 13.73
N MET A 370 26.24 -35.29 12.46
CA MET A 370 26.83 -34.52 11.36
C MET A 370 25.92 -33.37 10.96
N HIS A 371 26.53 -32.21 10.73
CA HIS A 371 25.86 -31.08 10.10
C HIS A 371 25.42 -31.44 8.68
N PRO A 372 24.23 -30.97 8.24
CA PRO A 372 23.79 -31.21 6.88
C PRO A 372 24.69 -30.45 5.90
N LYS A 373 24.98 -31.08 4.76
CA LYS A 373 25.59 -30.39 3.63
C LYS A 373 24.52 -29.54 2.95
N TYR A 374 24.51 -28.24 3.26
CA TYR A 374 23.47 -27.30 2.80
C TYR A 374 23.44 -27.06 1.29
N VAL A 375 24.51 -27.40 0.56
CA VAL A 375 24.52 -27.39 -0.90
C VAL A 375 25.21 -28.65 -1.42
N SER A 376 24.51 -29.41 -2.27
CA SER A 376 25.07 -30.52 -3.02
C SER A 376 24.69 -30.41 -4.50
N ILE A 377 25.45 -31.06 -5.37
CA ILE A 377 25.04 -31.26 -6.76
C ILE A 377 24.35 -32.62 -6.82
N VAL A 378 23.09 -32.63 -7.27
CA VAL A 378 22.27 -33.84 -7.45
C VAL A 378 22.08 -34.06 -8.94
N LYS A 379 22.21 -35.32 -9.35
CA LYS A 379 22.00 -35.76 -10.74
C LYS A 379 20.60 -36.36 -10.87
N HIS A 380 19.79 -35.82 -11.76
CA HIS A 380 18.45 -36.31 -12.08
C HIS A 380 18.43 -36.87 -13.51
N THR A 381 17.82 -38.04 -13.69
CA THR A 381 17.62 -38.61 -15.03
C THR A 381 16.29 -38.11 -15.59
N LEU A 382 16.31 -37.46 -16.75
CA LEU A 382 15.12 -36.90 -17.36
C LEU A 382 14.19 -38.02 -17.87
N PRO A 383 12.86 -37.98 -17.58
CA PRO A 383 11.95 -39.09 -17.87
C PRO A 383 11.87 -39.46 -19.36
N LYS A 384 11.87 -38.46 -20.27
CA LYS A 384 11.69 -38.65 -21.72
C LYS A 384 13.00 -38.85 -22.47
N SER A 385 14.01 -38.01 -22.19
CA SER A 385 15.26 -38.02 -22.96
C SER A 385 16.35 -38.90 -22.37
N LYS A 386 16.16 -39.42 -21.14
CA LYS A 386 17.18 -40.15 -20.35
C LYS A 386 18.49 -39.37 -20.11
N LYS A 387 18.56 -38.10 -20.51
CA LYS A 387 19.71 -37.23 -20.24
C LYS A 387 19.85 -37.00 -18.73
N ILE A 388 21.09 -36.87 -18.27
CA ILE A 388 21.39 -36.56 -16.87
C ILE A 388 21.48 -35.05 -16.70
N LEU A 389 20.63 -34.50 -15.84
CA LEU A 389 20.63 -33.10 -15.44
C LEU A 389 21.30 -32.98 -14.06
N SER A 390 22.37 -32.19 -13.96
CA SER A 390 23.03 -31.90 -12.68
C SER A 390 22.55 -30.56 -12.14
N VAL A 391 21.95 -30.55 -10.94
CA VAL A 391 21.41 -29.34 -10.32
C VAL A 391 21.95 -29.13 -8.91
N LYS A 392 22.09 -27.88 -8.48
CA LYS A 392 22.35 -27.55 -7.06
C LYS A 392 21.09 -27.81 -6.24
N SER A 393 21.22 -28.58 -5.17
CA SER A 393 20.18 -28.92 -4.18
C SER A 393 20.61 -28.53 -2.77
N GLY A 394 19.65 -28.36 -1.85
CA GLY A 394 19.88 -28.20 -0.40
C GLY A 394 19.70 -26.80 0.18
N THR A 395 19.94 -25.70 -0.55
CA THR A 395 19.74 -24.35 -0.02
C THR A 395 18.45 -23.76 -0.57
N GLN A 396 17.51 -23.41 0.32
CA GLN A 396 16.28 -22.71 -0.04
C GLN A 396 16.55 -21.23 -0.31
N VAL A 397 16.75 -20.85 -1.57
CA VAL A 397 16.65 -19.47 -2.04
C VAL A 397 15.32 -18.85 -1.62
N ILE A 398 14.24 -19.62 -1.60
CA ILE A 398 12.93 -19.12 -1.15
C ILE A 398 12.93 -18.67 0.33
N ASP A 399 13.76 -19.27 1.21
CA ASP A 399 13.91 -18.78 2.59
C ASP A 399 14.51 -17.38 2.65
N ARG A 400 15.43 -17.05 1.73
CA ARG A 400 16.01 -15.71 1.63
C ARG A 400 14.96 -14.69 1.17
N CYS A 401 14.10 -15.09 0.23
CA CYS A 401 12.95 -14.31 -0.18
C CYS A 401 11.99 -14.05 1.00
N TRP A 402 11.66 -15.08 1.79
CA TRP A 402 10.78 -14.88 2.96
C TRP A 402 11.37 -13.91 3.97
N ARG A 403 12.68 -14.00 4.24
CA ARG A 403 13.37 -13.04 5.10
C ARG A 403 13.27 -11.62 4.52
N PHE A 404 13.60 -11.44 3.24
CA PHE A 404 13.48 -10.16 2.56
C PHE A 404 12.08 -9.56 2.72
N LEU A 405 11.02 -10.33 2.40
CA LEU A 405 9.65 -9.83 2.51
C LEU A 405 9.29 -9.42 3.94
N LYS A 406 9.70 -10.20 4.95
CA LYS A 406 9.42 -9.86 6.36
C LYS A 406 10.15 -8.60 6.81
N ASP A 407 11.40 -8.41 6.39
CA ASP A 407 12.19 -7.23 6.75
C ASP A 407 11.59 -5.94 6.16
N HIS A 408 10.91 -6.03 5.01
CA HIS A 408 10.32 -4.88 4.31
C HIS A 408 8.85 -4.61 4.68
N ILE A 409 8.17 -5.57 5.33
CA ILE A 409 6.77 -5.42 5.71
C ILE A 409 6.68 -5.04 7.18
N GLN A 410 6.47 -3.74 7.42
CA GLN A 410 6.11 -3.25 8.75
C GLN A 410 4.65 -3.58 9.05
N ILE A 411 4.42 -4.51 9.97
CA ILE A 411 3.08 -4.86 10.47
C ILE A 411 2.65 -3.80 11.48
N ASN A 412 1.45 -3.27 11.29
CA ASN A 412 0.84 -2.28 12.19
C ASN A 412 -0.68 -2.51 12.24
N GLN A 413 -1.40 -1.68 13.00
CA GLN A 413 -2.85 -1.83 13.20
C GLN A 413 -3.69 -1.86 11.90
N HIS A 414 -3.18 -1.32 10.79
CA HIS A 414 -3.84 -1.32 9.48
C HIS A 414 -3.32 -2.42 8.55
N SER A 415 -2.07 -2.86 8.73
CA SER A 415 -1.44 -3.96 7.99
C SER A 415 -1.62 -5.28 8.73
N LYS A 416 -2.86 -5.60 9.08
CA LYS A 416 -3.25 -6.84 9.78
C LYS A 416 -3.74 -7.92 8.82
N ALA A 417 -3.80 -9.16 9.30
CA ALA A 417 -4.29 -10.30 8.54
C ALA A 417 -5.67 -10.01 7.91
N GLY A 418 -5.81 -10.41 6.64
CA GLY A 418 -7.00 -10.16 5.84
C GLY A 418 -7.12 -8.75 5.26
N SER A 419 -6.27 -7.78 5.65
CA SER A 419 -6.38 -6.42 5.12
C SER A 419 -5.85 -6.29 3.68
N ARG A 420 -6.48 -5.43 2.89
CA ARG A 420 -5.99 -5.05 1.56
C ARG A 420 -4.58 -4.46 1.64
N LEU A 421 -4.31 -3.67 2.67
CA LEU A 421 -3.02 -3.03 2.89
C LEU A 421 -1.87 -4.01 3.09
N LEU A 422 -2.06 -5.05 3.91
CA LEU A 422 -1.01 -6.07 4.10
C LEU A 422 -0.72 -6.79 2.78
N ARG A 423 -1.77 -7.05 1.98
CA ARG A 423 -1.61 -7.63 0.63
C ARG A 423 -0.86 -6.68 -0.32
N ALA A 424 -1.17 -5.40 -0.32
CA ALA A 424 -0.49 -4.40 -1.14
C ALA A 424 1.00 -4.31 -0.77
N LYS A 425 1.32 -4.25 0.53
CA LYS A 425 2.71 -4.29 1.03
C LYS A 425 3.46 -5.54 0.57
N LEU A 426 2.82 -6.71 0.61
CA LEU A 426 3.41 -7.95 0.12
C LEU A 426 3.70 -7.92 -1.38
N ARG A 427 2.82 -7.32 -2.19
CA ARG A 427 3.04 -7.14 -3.63
C ARG A 427 4.13 -6.12 -3.94
N ALA A 428 4.17 -5.02 -3.21
CA ALA A 428 5.24 -4.03 -3.30
C ALA A 428 6.60 -4.67 -2.99
N ALA A 429 6.71 -5.39 -1.86
CA ALA A 429 7.95 -6.08 -1.49
C ALA A 429 8.32 -7.20 -2.47
N GLN A 430 7.35 -7.90 -3.06
CA GLN A 430 7.59 -8.89 -4.12
C GLN A 430 8.22 -8.23 -5.36
N TYR A 431 7.70 -7.09 -5.78
CA TYR A 431 8.20 -6.35 -6.92
C TYR A 431 9.60 -5.77 -6.65
N GLU A 432 9.82 -5.21 -5.48
CA GLU A 432 11.15 -4.78 -5.05
C GLU A 432 12.15 -5.94 -5.09
N TYR A 433 11.72 -7.14 -4.68
CA TYR A 433 12.54 -8.34 -4.78
C TYR A 433 12.86 -8.74 -6.23
N TRP A 434 11.90 -8.61 -7.15
CA TRP A 434 12.10 -8.89 -8.58
C TRP A 434 13.16 -8.00 -9.22
N TYR A 435 13.14 -6.71 -8.86
CA TYR A 435 13.95 -5.66 -9.47
C TYR A 435 15.01 -5.10 -8.53
N ARG A 436 15.40 -5.89 -7.52
CA ARG A 436 16.46 -5.51 -6.58
C ARG A 436 17.73 -5.10 -7.34
N ASN A 437 18.39 -4.06 -6.86
CA ASN A 437 19.59 -3.46 -7.47
C ASN A 437 19.34 -2.82 -8.86
N THR A 438 18.08 -2.55 -9.21
CA THR A 438 17.74 -1.74 -10.39
C THR A 438 16.94 -0.52 -9.97
N ASP A 439 16.79 0.43 -10.88
CA ASP A 439 15.90 1.56 -10.65
C ASP A 439 14.43 1.11 -10.73
N LEU A 440 13.78 1.06 -9.56
CA LEU A 440 12.40 0.62 -9.44
C LEU A 440 11.41 1.53 -10.18
N TRP A 441 11.77 2.80 -10.39
CA TRP A 441 10.93 3.76 -11.10
C TRP A 441 10.95 3.53 -12.60
N LEU A 442 12.12 3.27 -13.16
CA LEU A 442 12.24 2.88 -14.56
C LEU A 442 11.45 1.59 -14.82
N LYS A 443 11.52 0.62 -13.89
CA LYS A 443 10.71 -0.60 -13.98
C LYS A 443 9.22 -0.36 -13.80
N CYS A 444 8.83 0.59 -12.94
CA CYS A 444 7.43 0.92 -12.72
C CYS A 444 6.83 1.56 -13.98
N ARG A 445 7.61 2.42 -14.64
CA ARG A 445 7.27 2.98 -15.95
C ARG A 445 7.05 1.90 -17.01
N GLU A 446 7.98 0.96 -17.14
CA GLU A 446 7.86 -0.18 -18.05
C GLU A 446 6.58 -1.00 -17.76
N LEU A 447 6.32 -1.28 -16.48
CA LEU A 447 5.12 -2.02 -16.06
C LEU A 447 3.82 -1.28 -16.41
N CYS A 448 3.77 0.03 -16.18
CA CYS A 448 2.60 0.83 -16.54
C CYS A 448 2.38 0.76 -18.05
N ALA A 449 3.43 0.97 -18.85
CA ALA A 449 3.35 0.87 -20.31
C ALA A 449 2.85 -0.51 -20.80
N ASP A 450 3.32 -1.59 -20.19
CA ASP A 450 2.88 -2.95 -20.55
C ASP A 450 1.44 -3.26 -20.11
N HIS A 451 0.98 -2.73 -18.98
CA HIS A 451 -0.41 -2.89 -18.58
C HIS A 451 -1.36 -2.16 -19.53
N MET A 452 -0.93 -1.01 -20.05
CA MET A 452 -1.70 -0.21 -21.00
C MET A 452 -1.87 -0.90 -22.36
N LYS A 453 -0.87 -1.64 -22.84
CA LYS A 453 -0.99 -2.48 -24.05
C LYS A 453 -2.07 -3.56 -23.98
N LEU A 454 -2.58 -3.89 -22.79
CA LEU A 454 -3.66 -4.87 -22.61
C LEU A 454 -5.06 -4.23 -22.68
N PHE A 455 -5.14 -2.90 -22.64
CA PHE A 455 -6.39 -2.13 -22.71
C PHE A 455 -6.64 -1.50 -24.09
N MET A 456 -5.61 -1.44 -24.94
CA MET A 456 -5.70 -1.20 -26.39
C MET A 456 -5.85 -2.53 -27.12
#